data_AF-A0A368EMH0-F1
#
_entry.id   AF-A0A368EMH0-F1
#
_cell.length_a   1.000
_cell.length_b   1.000
_cell.length_c   1.000
_cell.angle_alpha   90.00
_cell.angle_beta   90.00
_cell.angle_gamma   90.00
#
_symmetry.space_group_name_H-M   'P 1'
#
loop_
_entity.id
_entity.type
_entity.pdbx_description
1 polymer ?
#
loop_
_entity_poly.entity_id
_entity_poly.type
_entity_poly.pdbx_seq_one_letter_code
_entity_poly.pdbx_strand_id
1 'polypeptide(L)'
;MELDEIRRAEIELLTSAVRRDPARLAELLHPGFVEVGRSGRLWSRDETIAALAHEPGRKTPATSEWALHSVAPGLTLVTYVVSRPEGDSRHSSLWAMHDGRPAG
;
A
#
# COMPACT_ATOMS: atom_id res chain seq x y z
N MET A 1 -9.43 -15.58 2.95
CA MET A 1 -10.45 -14.78 2.21
C MET A 1 -10.22 -13.29 2.43
N GLU A 2 -10.47 -12.74 3.63
CA GLU A 2 -10.22 -11.32 3.94
C GLU A 2 -8.73 -10.92 3.92
N LEU A 3 -7.87 -11.68 4.61
CA LEU A 3 -6.42 -11.41 4.60
C LEU A 3 -5.78 -11.55 3.20
N ASP A 4 -6.33 -12.44 2.37
CA ASP A 4 -5.87 -12.60 0.98
C ASP A 4 -6.29 -11.42 0.09
N GLU A 5 -7.44 -10.78 0.38
CA GLU A 5 -7.88 -9.55 -0.29
C GLU A 5 -6.99 -8.37 0.09
N ILE A 6 -6.71 -8.20 1.39
CA ILE A 6 -5.79 -7.17 1.88
C ILE A 6 -4.40 -7.33 1.24
N ARG A 7 -3.87 -8.56 1.21
CA ARG A 7 -2.57 -8.82 0.58
C ARG A 7 -2.58 -8.49 -0.92
N ARG A 8 -3.65 -8.83 -1.65
CA ARG A 8 -3.79 -8.48 -3.07
C ARG A 8 -3.84 -6.97 -3.27
N ALA A 9 -4.60 -6.26 -2.44
CA ALA A 9 -4.70 -4.80 -2.46
C ALA A 9 -3.35 -4.11 -2.17
N GLU A 10 -2.59 -4.60 -1.19
CA GLU A 10 -1.23 -4.11 -0.91
C GLU A 10 -0.28 -4.35 -2.10
N ILE A 11 -0.34 -5.53 -2.73
CA ILE A 11 0.46 -5.81 -3.93
C ILE A 11 0.04 -4.89 -5.09
N GLU A 12 -1.25 -4.64 -5.28
CA GLU A 12 -1.78 -3.72 -6.28
C GLU A 12 -1.13 -2.34 -6.17
N LEU A 13 -1.03 -1.77 -4.95
CA LEU A 13 -0.39 -0.48 -4.69
C LEU A 13 1.10 -0.41 -5.11
N LEU A 14 1.77 -1.55 -5.28
CA LEU A 14 3.16 -1.62 -5.74
C LEU A 14 3.29 -1.63 -7.27
N THR A 15 2.21 -1.89 -8.00
CA THR A 15 2.22 -2.03 -9.45
C THR A 15 2.18 -0.68 -10.16
N SER A 16 2.91 -0.54 -11.26
CA SER A 16 2.86 0.69 -12.08
C SER A 16 1.48 0.97 -12.68
N ALA A 17 0.67 -0.08 -12.93
CA ALA A 17 -0.68 0.08 -13.47
C ALA A 17 -1.58 0.84 -12.49
N VAL A 18 -1.62 0.40 -11.22
CA VAL A 18 -2.42 1.05 -10.18
C VAL A 18 -1.81 2.37 -9.75
N ARG A 19 -0.48 2.47 -9.61
CA ARG A 19 0.18 3.74 -9.23
C ARG A 19 -0.06 4.88 -10.23
N ARG A 20 -0.40 4.57 -11.48
CA ARG A 20 -0.76 5.54 -12.52
C ARG A 20 -2.27 5.72 -12.71
N ASP A 21 -3.08 5.08 -11.88
CA ASP A 21 -4.54 5.17 -11.89
C ASP A 21 -5.02 5.90 -10.62
N PRO A 22 -5.24 7.22 -10.68
CA PRO A 22 -5.72 8.00 -9.55
C PRO A 22 -7.06 7.50 -8.99
N ALA A 23 -7.94 6.97 -9.84
CA ALA A 23 -9.24 6.47 -9.41
C ALA A 23 -9.07 5.19 -8.60
N ARG A 24 -8.23 4.25 -9.07
CA ARG A 24 -7.96 3.02 -8.32
C ARG A 24 -7.20 3.28 -7.02
N LEU A 25 -6.23 4.19 -7.03
CA LEU A 25 -5.56 4.61 -5.79
C LEU A 25 -6.56 5.23 -4.80
N ALA A 26 -7.51 6.03 -5.29
CA ALA A 26 -8.52 6.64 -4.44
C ALA A 26 -9.45 5.61 -3.76
N GLU A 27 -9.66 4.44 -4.37
CA GLU A 27 -10.41 3.33 -3.77
C GLU A 27 -9.60 2.54 -2.75
N LEU A 28 -8.30 2.36 -2.99
CA LEU A 28 -7.41 1.56 -2.15
C LEU A 28 -6.88 2.32 -0.92
N LEU A 29 -6.70 3.63 -1.04
CA LEU A 29 -6.20 4.48 0.04
C LEU A 29 -7.37 5.08 0.83
N HIS A 30 -7.43 4.73 2.11
CA HIS A 30 -8.39 5.25 3.08
C HIS A 30 -8.37 6.79 3.08
N PRO A 31 -9.51 7.50 3.22
CA PRO A 31 -9.53 8.97 3.21
C PRO A 31 -8.57 9.65 4.21
N GLY A 32 -8.29 8.98 5.33
CA GLY A 32 -7.31 9.41 6.33
C GLY A 32 -5.89 8.89 6.13
N PHE A 33 -5.56 8.36 4.94
CA PHE A 33 -4.25 7.79 4.65
C PHE A 33 -3.12 8.81 4.81
N VAL A 34 -2.04 8.34 5.44
CA VAL A 34 -0.78 9.06 5.61
C VAL A 34 0.38 8.08 5.45
N GLU A 35 1.42 8.48 4.72
CA GLU A 35 2.65 7.71 4.56
C GLU A 35 3.86 8.47 5.08
N VAL A 36 4.74 7.79 5.83
CA VAL A 36 6.07 8.31 6.17
C VAL A 36 7.04 7.84 5.09
N GLY A 37 7.45 8.76 4.22
CA GLY A 37 8.45 8.47 3.20
C GLY A 37 9.85 8.24 3.80
N ARG A 38 10.77 7.65 3.02
CA ARG A 38 12.16 7.40 3.44
C ARG A 38 12.89 8.63 4.00
N SER A 39 12.53 9.83 3.54
CA SER A 39 13.10 11.09 4.04
C SER A 39 12.55 11.55 5.39
N GLY A 40 11.57 10.84 5.96
CA GLY A 40 10.79 11.26 7.13
C GLY A 40 9.65 12.23 6.79
N ARG A 41 9.49 12.61 5.52
CA ARG A 41 8.35 13.44 5.09
C ARG A 41 7.05 12.65 5.25
N LEU A 42 6.04 13.30 5.84
CA LEU A 42 4.65 12.84 5.80
C LEU A 42 4.02 13.21 4.47
N TRP A 43 3.37 12.23 3.85
CA TRP A 43 2.59 12.37 2.62
C TRP A 43 1.13 12.09 2.93
N SER A 44 0.27 13.03 2.57
CA SER A 44 -1.18 12.80 2.59
C SER A 44 -1.62 11.94 1.39
N ARG A 45 -2.82 11.38 1.48
CA ARG A 45 -3.47 10.67 0.38
C ARG A 45 -3.40 11.42 -0.96
N ASP A 46 -3.81 12.68 -0.98
CA ASP A 46 -3.91 13.44 -2.22
C ASP A 46 -2.53 13.77 -2.80
N GLU A 47 -1.55 14.07 -1.94
CA GLU A 47 -0.15 14.23 -2.37
C GLU A 47 0.42 12.94 -2.93
N THR A 48 0.17 11.79 -2.28
CA THR A 48 0.59 10.47 -2.77
C THR A 48 -0.02 10.16 -4.13
N ILE A 49 -1.34 10.34 -4.29
CA ILE A 49 -2.03 10.12 -5.58
C ILE A 49 -1.45 11.02 -6.68
N ALA A 50 -1.27 12.31 -6.40
CA ALA A 50 -0.73 13.26 -7.37
C ALA A 50 0.73 12.92 -7.76
N ALA A 51 1.55 12.51 -6.79
CA ALA A 51 2.94 12.16 -7.02
C ALA A 51 3.08 10.86 -7.84
N LEU A 52 2.28 9.83 -7.51
CA LEU A 52 2.34 8.53 -8.18
C LEU A 52 1.85 8.60 -9.64
N ALA A 53 0.85 9.44 -9.94
CA ALA A 53 0.35 9.64 -11.30
C ALA A 53 1.45 10.07 -12.30
N HIS A 54 2.49 10.75 -11.82
CA HIS A 54 3.60 11.26 -12.62
C HIS A 54 4.90 10.45 -12.46
N GLU A 55 4.92 9.42 -11.61
CA GLU A 55 6.11 8.60 -11.36
C GLU A 55 6.49 7.80 -12.63
N PRO A 56 7.78 7.73 -13.02
CA PRO A 56 8.23 6.85 -14.09
C PRO A 56 7.78 5.40 -13.88
N GLY A 57 7.41 4.73 -14.98
CA GLY A 57 7.00 3.34 -14.93
C GLY A 57 8.15 2.47 -14.43
N ARG A 58 7.86 1.60 -13.47
CA ARG A 58 8.82 0.65 -12.89
C ARG A 58 8.26 -0.76 -12.87
N LYS A 59 9.14 -1.76 -12.81
CA LYS A 59 8.73 -3.13 -12.54
C LYS A 59 8.17 -3.23 -11.12
N THR A 60 7.12 -4.01 -10.94
CA THR A 60 6.64 -4.37 -9.60
C THR A 60 7.77 -5.06 -8.85
N PRO A 61 8.16 -4.58 -7.66
CA PRO A 61 9.26 -5.18 -6.91
C PRO A 61 8.88 -6.54 -6.36
N ALA A 62 9.89 -7.38 -6.09
CA ALA A 62 9.69 -8.63 -5.37
C ALA A 62 9.37 -8.34 -3.90
N THR A 63 8.55 -9.20 -3.29
CA THR A 63 8.16 -9.07 -1.88
C THR A 63 8.31 -10.39 -1.14
N SER A 64 8.64 -10.32 0.15
CA SER A 64 8.88 -11.47 1.02
C SER A 64 8.50 -11.16 2.47
N GLU A 65 8.64 -12.13 3.37
CA GLU A 65 8.40 -11.97 4.81
C GLU A 65 7.03 -11.37 5.17
N TRP A 66 6.00 -11.75 4.41
CA TRP A 66 4.63 -11.28 4.64
C TRP A 66 4.10 -11.78 5.97
N ALA A 67 3.60 -10.85 6.79
CA ALA A 67 2.80 -11.13 7.96
C ALA A 67 1.57 -10.21 7.97
N LEU A 68 0.41 -10.81 8.24
CA LEU A 68 -0.86 -10.10 8.36
C LEU A 68 -1.47 -10.45 9.71
N HIS A 69 -1.71 -9.43 10.53
CA HIS A 69 -2.18 -9.58 11.90
C HIS A 69 -3.45 -8.77 12.10
N SER A 70 -4.56 -9.42 12.43
CA SER A 70 -5.75 -8.71 12.89
C SER A 70 -5.44 -8.09 14.26
N VAL A 71 -5.48 -6.77 14.33
CA VAL A 71 -5.19 -5.99 15.55
C VAL A 71 -6.47 -5.50 16.23
N ALA A 72 -7.57 -5.45 15.49
CA ALA A 72 -8.93 -5.21 15.95
C ALA A 72 -9.93 -5.78 14.93
N PRO A 73 -11.23 -5.90 15.26
CA PRO A 73 -12.25 -6.28 14.28
C PRO A 73 -12.22 -5.37 13.04
N GLY A 74 -12.04 -5.97 11.86
CA GLY A 74 -11.97 -5.25 10.58
C GLY A 74 -10.70 -4.40 10.38
N LEU A 75 -9.68 -4.52 11.24
CA LEU A 75 -8.40 -3.81 11.12
C LEU A 75 -7.23 -4.78 11.14
N THR A 76 -6.40 -4.73 10.10
CA THR A 76 -5.24 -5.61 9.91
C THR A 76 -3.96 -4.81 9.79
N LEU A 77 -2.95 -5.17 10.58
CA LEU A 77 -1.57 -4.75 10.37
C LEU A 77 -0.91 -5.67 9.36
N VAL A 78 -0.35 -5.09 8.30
CA VAL A 78 0.41 -5.78 7.27
C VAL A 78 1.87 -5.38 7.41
N THR A 79 2.78 -6.34 7.41
CA THR A 79 4.23 -6.10 7.37
C THR A 79 4.89 -7.03 6.35
N TYR A 80 5.86 -6.52 5.60
CA TYR A 80 6.59 -7.29 4.60
C TYR A 80 7.90 -6.61 4.21
N VAL A 81 8.72 -7.30 3.42
CA VAL A 81 9.93 -6.76 2.80
C VAL A 81 9.68 -6.52 1.31
N VAL A 82 10.13 -5.36 0.83
CA VAL A 82 10.23 -5.03 -0.59
C VAL A 82 11.70 -5.08 -1.00
N SER A 83 12.03 -5.94 -1.95
CA SER A 83 13.39 -6.07 -2.48
C SER A 83 13.58 -5.24 -3.74
N ARG A 84 14.63 -4.43 -3.75
CA ARG A 84 15.02 -3.58 -4.88
C ARG A 84 16.53 -3.68 -5.14
N PRO A 85 17.01 -3.31 -6.34
CA PRO A 85 18.45 -3.33 -6.64
C PRO A 85 19.29 -2.50 -5.67
N GLU A 86 18.74 -1.39 -5.15
CA GLU A 86 19.39 -0.52 -4.17
C GLU A 86 19.38 -1.06 -2.73
N GLY A 87 18.68 -2.16 -2.47
CA GLY A 87 18.55 -2.79 -1.16
C GLY A 87 17.11 -3.11 -0.77
N ASP A 88 16.98 -3.86 0.32
CA ASP A 88 15.70 -4.21 0.91
C ASP A 88 15.13 -3.08 1.78
N SER A 89 13.81 -2.97 1.81
CA SER A 89 13.09 -2.07 2.70
C SER A 89 11.95 -2.81 3.41
N ARG A 90 11.74 -2.51 4.69
CA ARG A 90 10.60 -3.03 5.46
C ARG A 90 9.44 -2.06 5.36
N HIS A 91 8.26 -2.63 5.10
CA HIS A 91 7.01 -1.89 4.93
C HIS A 91 6.03 -2.33 6.00
N SER A 92 5.22 -1.38 6.46
CA SER A 92 4.13 -1.61 7.38
C SER A 92 2.94 -0.74 7.00
N SER A 93 1.76 -1.32 6.91
CA SER A 93 0.51 -0.62 6.60
C SER A 93 -0.62 -1.13 7.48
N LEU A 94 -1.63 -0.29 7.69
CA LEU A 94 -2.87 -0.65 8.40
C LEU A 94 -4.01 -0.64 7.40
N TRP A 95 -4.76 -1.74 7.36
CA TRP A 95 -5.87 -1.91 6.44
C TRP A 95 -7.18 -2.07 7.20
N ALA A 96 -8.13 -1.20 6.90
CA ALA A 96 -9.51 -1.33 7.33
C ALA A 96 -10.32 -2.11 6.29
N MET A 97 -11.26 -2.93 6.75
CA MET A 97 -12.26 -3.59 5.91
C MET A 97 -13.60 -2.87 6.04
N HIS A 98 -14.12 -2.33 4.93
CA HIS A 98 -15.42 -1.66 4.88
C HIS A 98 -16.28 -2.31 3.80
N ASP A 99 -17.45 -2.84 4.16
CA ASP A 99 -18.37 -3.54 3.25
C ASP A 99 -17.68 -4.61 2.38
N GLY A 100 -16.76 -5.37 2.97
CA GLY A 100 -15.98 -6.40 2.27
C GLY A 100 -14.91 -5.86 1.31
N ARG A 101 -14.53 -4.58 1.44
CA ARG A 101 -13.47 -3.95 0.64
C ARG A 101 -12.32 -3.47 1.54
N PRO A 102 -11.06 -3.79 1.20
CA PRO A 102 -9.89 -3.29 1.92
C PRO A 102 -9.59 -1.83 1.55
N ALA A 103 -9.26 -1.02 2.55
CA ALA A 103 -8.74 0.35 2.40
C ALA A 103 -7.58 0.58 3.38
N GLY A 104 -6.41 0.96 2.86
CA GLY A 104 -5.14 1.11 3.59
C GLY A 104 -4.76 2.54 3.93
#